data_AF-A0A914JFR4-F1
#
_entry.id   AF-A0A914JFR4-F1
#
_cell.length_a   1.000
_cell.length_b   1.000
_cell.length_c   1.000
_cell.angle_alpha   90.00
_cell.angle_beta   90.00
_cell.angle_gamma   90.00
#
_symmetry.space_group_name_H-M   'P 1'
#
loop_
_entity.id
_entity.type
_entity.pdbx_description
1 polymer ?
#
loop_
_entity_poly.entity_id
_entity_poly.type
_entity_poly.pdbx_seq_one_letter_code
_entity_poly.pdbx_strand_id
1 'polypeptide(L)'
;MPILIVNTNVSKSSISNDTALTLSKIIASSLGKPESYVNVVINADAVLSFGGSTEGCAFVELQSIGFPSNRSKVVKAVTDAISQHLKIPGDRFYVRLVDLSGKDLADRRLFWFCTILLHFIAYFVLDMPLDQLVPTDNCTVAMLYATSIWISIIQIVDILLSAAAIVLFVLNVFSYKKLKNVFHFNFKINMISAAFLAFLLNSTLLAAHLRNQLVYRTFQNPCDLMMVTWVVLIVRVPGFIYVVGATLVHFCCFVERALATCYVRHYEMTGTWLGWLATFFTWSTTLFVNYWLYYTEDFFALKTYAGSTSQFSGPKLLIVHYVILFVDLAVLFGDLNLFLINKKQKNLRIHDYAYSLSKNYQLNENAAALQWLLPLSFVHSACFLVYALSHVLVRQFGENLDPVTFMIALEGSYIMIPIHSCCLLSAMLYREIKKPKKFTQIKDSEGAIYFLNLEKQWGKNMVQIEGKSVRNPSQLYLTT
;
A
#
# COMPACT_ATOMS: atom_id res chain seq x y z
N MET A 1 14.16 -18.24 3.69
CA MET A 1 14.95 -18.86 2.60
C MET A 1 16.42 -18.41 2.69
N PRO A 2 17.26 -19.09 3.50
CA PRO A 2 18.72 -18.93 3.46
C PRO A 2 19.39 -19.83 2.41
N ILE A 3 20.43 -19.32 1.75
CA ILE A 3 21.30 -20.10 0.86
C ILE A 3 22.74 -19.89 1.35
N LEU A 4 23.40 -20.98 1.75
CA LEU A 4 24.82 -20.97 2.07
C LEU A 4 25.60 -21.55 0.89
N ILE A 5 26.52 -20.77 0.34
CA ILE A 5 27.42 -21.19 -0.74
C ILE A 5 28.84 -21.18 -0.18
N VAL A 6 29.54 -22.30 -0.28
CA VAL A 6 30.92 -22.46 0.16
C VAL A 6 31.75 -22.90 -1.03
N ASN A 7 32.66 -22.04 -1.50
CA ASN A 7 33.68 -22.43 -2.47
C ASN A 7 34.99 -22.67 -1.72
N THR A 8 35.61 -23.85 -1.85
CA THR A 8 36.81 -24.24 -1.10
C THR A 8 37.79 -25.03 -1.96
N ASN A 9 39.09 -24.85 -1.70
CA ASN A 9 40.16 -25.66 -2.30
C ASN A 9 40.39 -27.00 -1.56
N VAL A 10 39.68 -27.23 -0.44
CA VAL A 10 39.68 -28.51 0.27
C VAL A 10 39.11 -29.58 -0.64
N SER A 11 39.76 -30.75 -0.67
CA SER A 11 39.36 -31.80 -1.60
C SER A 11 38.04 -32.44 -1.22
N LYS A 12 37.19 -32.73 -2.22
CA LYS A 12 35.88 -33.37 -1.98
C LYS A 12 35.98 -34.68 -1.22
N SER A 13 37.06 -35.44 -1.40
CA SER A 13 37.31 -36.70 -0.69
C SER A 13 37.51 -36.52 0.83
N SER A 14 37.88 -35.33 1.28
CA SER A 14 38.11 -34.99 2.68
C SER A 14 36.89 -34.39 3.39
N ILE A 15 35.82 -34.11 2.65
CA ILE A 15 34.57 -33.53 3.16
C ILE A 15 33.55 -34.65 3.38
N SER A 16 33.00 -34.76 4.59
CA SER A 16 31.94 -35.74 4.87
C SER A 16 30.65 -35.41 4.12
N ASN A 17 29.94 -36.42 3.63
CA ASN A 17 28.64 -36.26 2.96
C ASN A 17 27.59 -35.57 3.86
N ASP A 18 27.71 -35.73 5.19
CA ASP A 18 26.77 -35.15 6.16
C ASP A 18 27.07 -33.68 6.50
N THR A 19 28.17 -33.13 5.96
CA THR A 19 28.59 -31.76 6.25
C THR A 19 27.53 -30.75 5.83
N ALA A 20 26.90 -30.94 4.66
CA ALA A 20 25.84 -30.04 4.18
C ALA A 20 24.60 -30.07 5.09
N LEU A 21 24.20 -31.25 5.58
CA LEU A 21 23.08 -31.40 6.52
C LEU A 21 23.37 -30.75 7.88
N THR A 22 24.61 -30.91 8.36
CA THR A 22 25.03 -30.31 9.63
C THR A 22 25.05 -28.79 9.53
N LEU A 23 25.60 -28.24 8.44
CA LEU A 23 25.59 -26.80 8.17
C LEU A 23 24.16 -26.26 8.04
N SER A 24 23.24 -27.00 7.40
CA SER A 24 21.83 -26.61 7.26
C SER A 24 21.18 -26.30 8.62
N LYS A 25 21.32 -27.20 9.60
CA LYS A 25 20.81 -27.04 10.97
C LYS A 25 21.42 -25.84 11.70
N ILE A 26 22.72 -25.64 11.56
CA ILE A 26 23.44 -24.52 12.20
C ILE A 26 22.99 -23.18 11.60
N ILE A 27 22.82 -23.11 10.28
CA ILE A 27 22.34 -21.89 9.61
C ILE A 27 20.88 -21.60 9.96
N ALA A 28 20.02 -22.62 10.01
CA ALA A 28 18.62 -22.49 10.42
C ALA A 28 18.51 -21.86 11.82
N SER A 29 19.23 -22.43 12.78
CA SER A 29 19.25 -21.95 14.18
C SER A 29 19.88 -20.57 14.32
N SER A 30 20.98 -20.29 13.62
CA SER A 30 21.68 -19.00 13.66
C SER A 30 20.85 -17.85 13.10
N LEU A 31 20.02 -18.12 12.10
CA LEU A 31 19.14 -17.13 11.46
C LEU A 31 17.72 -17.09 12.05
N GLY A 32 17.37 -18.03 12.94
CA GLY A 32 16.01 -18.17 13.48
C GLY A 32 14.98 -18.49 12.40
N LYS A 33 15.35 -19.29 11.39
CA LYS A 33 14.49 -19.63 10.25
C LYS A 33 14.29 -21.15 10.19
N PRO A 34 13.12 -21.63 9.70
CA PRO A 34 12.90 -23.07 9.58
C PRO A 34 13.93 -23.71 8.64
N GLU A 35 14.45 -24.88 9.03
CA GLU A 35 15.43 -25.64 8.24
C GLU A 35 14.89 -26.01 6.85
N SER A 36 13.57 -26.22 6.73
CA SER A 36 12.89 -26.51 5.45
C SER A 36 13.05 -25.43 4.37
N TYR A 37 13.58 -24.26 4.72
CA TYR A 37 13.89 -23.17 3.79
C TYR A 37 15.40 -22.95 3.56
N VAL A 38 16.27 -23.77 4.15
CA VAL A 38 17.73 -23.65 4.05
C VAL A 38 18.24 -24.50 2.90
N ASN A 39 19.09 -23.91 2.07
CA ASN A 39 19.85 -24.62 1.04
C ASN A 39 21.35 -24.44 1.30
N VAL A 40 22.13 -25.52 1.18
CA VAL A 40 23.58 -25.52 1.40
C VAL A 40 24.26 -26.09 0.16
N VAL A 41 25.21 -25.34 -0.38
CA VAL A 41 26.02 -25.71 -1.55
C VAL A 41 27.49 -25.68 -1.14
N ILE A 42 28.19 -26.80 -1.30
CA ILE A 42 29.63 -26.91 -1.06
C ILE A 42 30.32 -27.28 -2.38
N ASN A 43 31.08 -26.34 -2.93
CA ASN A 43 31.90 -26.49 -4.12
C ASN A 43 33.34 -26.74 -3.68
N ALA A 44 33.74 -28.01 -3.64
CA ALA A 44 35.07 -28.47 -3.29
C ALA A 44 36.03 -28.50 -4.50
N ASP A 45 37.32 -28.74 -4.25
CA ASP A 45 38.37 -28.81 -5.28
C ASP A 45 38.49 -27.54 -6.16
N ALA A 46 38.07 -26.38 -5.64
CA ALA A 46 38.15 -25.12 -6.37
C ALA A 46 39.59 -24.59 -6.44
N VAL A 47 39.98 -24.00 -7.58
CA VAL A 47 41.24 -23.27 -7.70
C VAL A 47 41.12 -21.94 -6.95
N LEU A 48 41.63 -21.90 -5.72
CA LEU A 48 41.57 -20.74 -4.83
C LEU A 48 42.92 -20.48 -4.17
N SER A 49 43.22 -19.20 -3.95
CA SER A 49 44.30 -18.74 -3.08
C SER A 49 43.77 -17.66 -2.14
N PHE A 50 44.38 -17.53 -0.97
CA PHE A 50 44.06 -16.50 0.00
C PHE A 50 45.36 -15.94 0.57
N GLY A 51 45.52 -14.62 0.57
CA GLY A 51 46.74 -13.96 1.05
C GLY A 51 48.02 -14.40 0.32
N GLY A 52 47.92 -14.83 -0.95
CA GLY A 52 49.06 -15.33 -1.74
C GLY A 52 49.45 -16.79 -1.49
N SER A 53 48.69 -17.55 -0.70
CA SER A 53 48.94 -18.97 -0.39
C SER A 53 47.77 -19.86 -0.84
N THR A 54 48.08 -21.10 -1.26
CA THR A 54 47.12 -22.14 -1.69
C THR A 54 46.77 -23.16 -0.61
N GLU A 55 47.18 -22.95 0.64
CA GLU A 55 46.70 -23.77 1.77
C GLU A 55 45.18 -23.66 1.93
N GLY A 56 44.58 -24.51 2.76
CA GLY A 56 43.14 -24.60 2.97
C GLY A 56 42.48 -23.23 3.17
N CYS A 57 41.61 -22.85 2.23
CA CYS A 57 40.92 -21.55 2.23
C CYS A 57 39.56 -21.66 1.54
N ALA A 58 38.69 -20.68 1.81
CA ALA A 58 37.35 -20.65 1.25
C ALA A 58 36.87 -19.25 0.90
N PHE A 59 35.83 -19.19 0.07
CA PHE A 59 34.96 -18.04 -0.08
C PHE A 59 33.54 -18.47 0.29
N VAL A 60 32.99 -17.85 1.35
CA VAL A 60 31.69 -18.21 1.91
C VAL A 60 30.70 -17.09 1.62
N GLU A 61 29.57 -17.42 1.04
CA GLU A 61 28.47 -16.51 0.82
C GLU A 61 27.21 -17.02 1.51
N LEU A 62 26.66 -16.21 2.43
CA LEU A 62 25.38 -16.49 3.07
C LEU A 62 24.36 -15.48 2.54
N GLN A 63 23.41 -15.99 1.77
CA GLN A 63 22.30 -15.22 1.24
C GLN A 63 21.05 -15.46 2.09
N SER A 64 20.29 -14.41 2.41
CA SER A 64 19.03 -14.57 3.15
C SER A 64 18.09 -13.40 2.93
N ILE A 65 16.78 -13.66 2.92
CA ILE A 65 15.78 -12.60 3.00
C ILE A 65 15.71 -12.07 4.42
N GLY A 66 16.37 -10.95 4.68
CA GLY A 66 16.51 -10.35 6.00
C GLY A 66 17.51 -11.08 6.89
N PHE A 67 18.33 -10.31 7.59
CA PHE A 67 19.24 -10.79 8.64
C PHE A 67 18.81 -10.28 10.01
N PRO A 68 19.10 -11.02 11.11
CA PRO A 68 18.91 -10.50 12.45
C PRO A 68 19.78 -9.25 12.67
N SER A 69 19.35 -8.39 13.59
CA SER A 69 20.07 -7.14 13.95
C SER A 69 21.51 -7.41 14.40
N ASN A 70 21.73 -8.51 15.13
CA ASN A 70 23.04 -8.95 15.57
C ASN A 70 23.75 -9.82 14.50
N ARG A 71 24.27 -9.16 13.46
CA ARG A 71 24.97 -9.81 12.34
C ARG A 71 26.28 -10.48 12.77
N SER A 72 26.98 -9.96 13.78
CA SER A 72 28.26 -10.53 14.23
C SER A 72 28.10 -11.92 14.84
N LYS A 73 26.99 -12.18 15.55
CA LYS A 73 26.65 -13.52 16.06
C LYS A 73 26.46 -14.53 14.92
N VAL A 74 25.79 -14.12 13.84
CA VAL A 74 25.59 -14.97 12.65
C VAL A 74 26.92 -15.27 11.97
N VAL A 75 27.75 -14.26 11.75
CA VAL A 75 29.08 -14.44 11.12
C VAL A 75 29.94 -15.37 11.97
N LYS A 76 29.98 -15.18 13.29
CA LYS A 76 30.72 -16.07 14.19
C LYS A 76 30.26 -17.53 14.09
N ALA A 77 28.95 -17.78 14.15
CA ALA A 77 28.41 -19.14 14.05
C ALA A 77 28.71 -19.80 12.69
N VAL A 78 28.66 -19.03 11.59
CA VAL A 78 29.05 -19.51 10.26
C VAL A 78 30.55 -19.83 10.22
N THR A 79 31.39 -18.93 10.73
CA THR A 79 32.86 -19.12 10.77
C THR A 79 33.23 -20.36 11.59
N ASP A 80 32.70 -20.50 12.80
CA ASP A 80 32.96 -21.64 13.68
C ASP A 80 32.55 -22.96 13.00
N ALA A 81 31.38 -22.99 12.36
CA ALA A 81 30.87 -24.17 11.66
C ALA A 81 31.74 -24.57 10.46
N ILE A 82 32.17 -23.59 9.66
CA ILE A 82 33.06 -23.84 8.51
C ILE A 82 34.43 -24.33 8.98
N SER A 83 35.00 -23.69 10.00
CA SER A 83 36.31 -24.08 10.53
C SER A 83 36.30 -25.48 11.14
N GLN A 84 35.24 -25.84 11.86
CA GLN A 84 35.11 -27.16 12.48
C GLN A 84 34.92 -28.27 11.43
N HIS A 85 34.03 -28.06 10.46
CA HIS A 85 33.62 -29.14 9.55
C HIS A 85 34.46 -29.24 8.27
N LEU A 86 35.08 -28.15 7.81
CA LEU A 86 35.96 -28.14 6.64
C LEU A 86 37.45 -28.06 6.99
N LYS A 87 37.80 -27.96 8.29
CA LYS A 87 39.18 -27.86 8.80
C LYS A 87 39.96 -26.68 8.20
N ILE A 88 39.27 -25.56 7.96
CA ILE A 88 39.84 -24.32 7.43
C ILE A 88 40.00 -23.31 8.57
N PRO A 89 41.19 -22.74 8.80
CA PRO A 89 41.37 -21.69 9.79
C PRO A 89 40.41 -20.49 9.56
N GLY A 90 39.83 -19.94 10.62
CA GLY A 90 38.79 -18.91 10.55
C GLY A 90 39.24 -17.57 9.94
N ASP A 91 40.56 -17.35 9.86
CA ASP A 91 41.23 -16.20 9.24
C ASP A 91 41.55 -16.41 7.74
N ARG A 92 41.26 -17.60 7.19
CA ARG A 92 41.54 -17.97 5.78
C ARG A 92 40.32 -17.95 4.86
N PHE A 93 39.27 -17.22 5.23
CA PHE A 93 38.12 -16.97 4.36
C PHE A 93 37.36 -15.70 4.77
N TYR A 94 36.61 -15.15 3.82
CA TYR A 94 35.62 -14.10 4.09
C TYR A 94 34.20 -14.68 4.06
N VAL A 95 33.32 -14.15 4.90
CA VAL A 95 31.88 -14.42 4.87
C VAL A 95 31.16 -13.22 4.25
N ARG A 96 30.68 -13.37 3.02
CA ARG A 96 29.85 -12.37 2.34
C ARG A 96 28.39 -12.57 2.73
N LEU A 97 27.80 -11.58 3.39
CA LEU A 97 26.36 -11.55 3.68
C LEU A 97 25.61 -10.86 2.54
N VAL A 98 24.66 -11.56 1.93
CA VAL A 98 23.83 -11.02 0.84
C VAL A 98 22.38 -10.97 1.32
N ASP A 99 21.90 -9.77 1.59
CA ASP A 99 20.49 -9.55 1.96
C ASP A 99 19.66 -9.57 0.68
N LEU A 100 18.91 -10.65 0.50
CA LEU A 100 18.07 -10.86 -0.66
C LEU A 100 16.72 -10.20 -0.44
N SER A 101 16.22 -9.53 -1.48
CA SER A 101 14.80 -9.16 -1.49
C SER A 101 13.98 -10.41 -1.78
N GLY A 102 12.82 -10.57 -1.13
CA GLY A 102 11.85 -11.64 -1.48
C GLY A 102 11.30 -11.56 -2.92
N LYS A 103 11.80 -10.62 -3.73
CA LYS A 103 11.50 -10.42 -5.15
C LYS A 103 12.57 -11.03 -6.08
N ASP A 104 13.76 -11.31 -5.55
CA ASP A 104 14.90 -11.89 -6.29
C ASP A 104 14.85 -13.43 -6.24
N LEU A 105 13.91 -13.98 -5.46
CA LEU A 105 13.65 -15.40 -5.28
C LEU A 105 12.17 -15.68 -5.59
N ALA A 106 11.91 -16.56 -6.55
CA ALA A 106 10.57 -17.02 -6.89
C ALA A 106 10.29 -18.37 -6.20
N ASP A 107 9.29 -18.40 -5.31
CA ASP A 107 8.73 -19.64 -4.73
C ASP A 107 7.28 -19.82 -5.21
N ARG A 108 6.96 -21.01 -5.70
CA ARG A 108 5.67 -21.38 -6.32
C ARG A 108 4.50 -21.31 -5.32
N ARG A 109 4.76 -21.21 -4.01
CA ARG A 109 3.74 -21.17 -2.95
C ARG A 109 3.01 -19.83 -2.81
N LEU A 110 3.49 -18.74 -3.45
CA LEU A 110 2.84 -17.42 -3.37
C LEU A 110 1.59 -17.27 -4.27
N PHE A 111 1.30 -18.24 -5.14
CA PHE A 111 0.20 -18.20 -6.12
C PHE A 111 -1.20 -18.45 -5.50
N TRP A 112 -1.28 -18.82 -4.22
CA TRP A 112 -2.53 -19.19 -3.53
C TRP A 112 -3.51 -18.03 -3.32
N PHE A 113 -3.03 -16.78 -3.24
CA PHE A 113 -3.90 -15.62 -2.97
C PHE A 113 -4.87 -15.30 -4.12
N CYS A 114 -4.48 -15.54 -5.38
CA CYS A 114 -5.37 -15.31 -6.54
C CYS A 114 -6.43 -16.41 -6.68
N THR A 115 -6.14 -17.63 -6.23
CA THR A 115 -7.03 -18.79 -6.39
C THR A 115 -8.22 -18.73 -5.43
N ILE A 116 -8.02 -18.17 -4.23
CA ILE A 116 -9.07 -17.97 -3.20
C ILE A 116 -10.09 -16.93 -3.67
N LEU A 117 -9.64 -15.84 -4.30
CA LEU A 117 -10.52 -14.78 -4.80
C LEU A 117 -11.42 -15.25 -5.95
N LEU A 118 -10.87 -16.09 -6.86
CA LEU A 118 -11.64 -16.71 -7.94
C LEU A 118 -12.65 -17.74 -7.43
N HIS A 119 -12.33 -18.49 -6.38
CA HIS A 119 -13.28 -19.42 -5.74
C HIS A 119 -14.41 -18.69 -5.01
N PHE A 120 -14.13 -17.53 -4.40
CA PHE A 120 -15.14 -16.72 -3.73
C PHE A 120 -16.17 -16.13 -4.72
N ILE A 121 -15.70 -15.68 -5.89
CA ILE A 121 -16.57 -15.21 -6.98
C ILE A 121 -17.38 -16.37 -7.58
N ALA A 122 -16.77 -17.55 -7.79
CA ALA A 122 -17.46 -18.72 -8.31
C ALA A 122 -18.55 -19.26 -7.36
N TYR A 123 -18.32 -19.22 -6.04
CA TYR A 123 -19.31 -19.60 -5.03
C TYR A 123 -20.50 -18.63 -4.98
N PHE A 124 -20.28 -17.35 -5.26
CA PHE A 124 -21.34 -16.32 -5.25
C PHE A 124 -22.24 -16.35 -6.49
N VAL A 125 -21.75 -16.92 -7.60
CA VAL A 125 -22.49 -17.07 -8.87
C VAL A 125 -23.37 -18.32 -8.86
N LEU A 126 -23.12 -19.30 -7.97
CA LEU A 126 -23.86 -20.55 -7.92
C LEU A 126 -24.92 -20.53 -6.82
N ASP A 127 -26.16 -20.51 -7.27
CA ASP A 127 -27.45 -20.59 -6.57
C ASP A 127 -27.47 -21.05 -5.10
N MET A 128 -28.23 -20.32 -4.28
CA MET A 128 -28.93 -20.91 -3.15
C MET A 128 -30.44 -20.91 -3.43
N PRO A 129 -31.13 -22.07 -3.37
CA PRO A 129 -32.58 -22.12 -3.41
C PRO A 129 -33.15 -21.60 -2.09
N LEU A 130 -34.26 -20.87 -2.15
CA LEU A 130 -34.98 -20.37 -0.98
C LEU A 130 -36.36 -21.04 -0.86
N ASP A 131 -36.52 -21.89 0.16
CA ASP A 131 -37.78 -22.56 0.53
C ASP A 131 -38.61 -21.77 1.58
N GLN A 132 -38.54 -20.43 1.59
CA GLN A 132 -39.36 -19.62 2.51
C GLN A 132 -40.63 -19.11 1.85
N LEU A 133 -41.76 -19.12 2.59
CA LEU A 133 -42.99 -18.45 2.18
C LEU A 133 -42.75 -16.95 2.01
N VAL A 134 -42.73 -16.49 0.76
CA VAL A 134 -42.48 -15.08 0.41
C VAL A 134 -43.80 -14.34 0.25
N PRO A 135 -44.00 -13.17 0.89
CA PRO A 135 -45.14 -12.30 0.59
C PRO A 135 -45.12 -11.85 -0.88
N THR A 136 -46.22 -12.07 -1.61
CA THR A 136 -46.33 -11.82 -3.06
C THR A 136 -46.01 -10.38 -3.46
N ASP A 137 -46.29 -9.40 -2.60
CA ASP A 137 -46.07 -7.97 -2.87
C ASP A 137 -44.60 -7.57 -2.91
N ASN A 138 -43.72 -8.29 -2.20
CA ASN A 138 -42.29 -7.99 -2.23
C ASN A 138 -41.63 -8.46 -3.54
N CYS A 139 -42.16 -9.54 -4.14
CA CYS A 139 -41.65 -10.05 -5.41
C CYS A 139 -41.98 -9.11 -6.59
N THR A 140 -43.14 -8.45 -6.57
CA THR A 140 -43.50 -7.48 -7.61
C THR A 140 -42.58 -6.26 -7.60
N VAL A 141 -42.24 -5.75 -6.41
CA VAL A 141 -41.28 -4.65 -6.26
C VAL A 141 -39.88 -5.05 -6.74
N ALA A 142 -39.42 -6.27 -6.43
CA ALA A 142 -38.14 -6.78 -6.93
C ALA A 142 -38.12 -6.84 -8.48
N MET A 143 -39.23 -7.26 -9.09
CA MET A 143 -39.39 -7.26 -10.56
C MET A 143 -39.37 -5.84 -11.15
N LEU A 144 -39.97 -4.85 -10.48
CA LEU A 144 -39.91 -3.45 -10.93
C LEU A 144 -38.47 -2.93 -10.96
N TYR A 145 -37.63 -3.32 -10.00
CA TYR A 145 -36.20 -2.96 -10.04
C TYR A 145 -35.46 -3.65 -11.18
N ALA A 146 -35.70 -4.96 -11.38
CA ALA A 146 -35.03 -5.75 -12.41
C ALA A 146 -35.39 -5.31 -13.84
N THR A 147 -36.61 -4.84 -14.06
CA THR A 147 -37.12 -4.40 -15.37
C THR A 147 -36.82 -2.93 -15.67
N SER A 148 -36.34 -2.15 -14.67
CA SER A 148 -35.98 -0.76 -14.86
C SER A 148 -34.74 -0.61 -15.74
N ILE A 149 -34.90 0.11 -16.86
CA ILE A 149 -33.80 0.41 -17.78
C ILE A 149 -32.72 1.27 -17.11
N TRP A 150 -33.11 2.19 -16.24
CA TRP A 150 -32.19 3.12 -15.57
C TRP A 150 -31.29 2.38 -14.56
N ILE A 151 -31.85 1.48 -13.77
CA ILE A 151 -31.08 0.64 -12.84
C ILE A 151 -30.11 -0.24 -13.63
N SER A 152 -30.55 -0.82 -14.75
CA SER A 152 -29.68 -1.62 -15.62
C SER A 152 -28.53 -0.79 -16.20
N ILE A 153 -28.77 0.44 -16.64
CA ILE A 153 -27.73 1.34 -17.14
C ILE A 153 -26.72 1.67 -16.03
N ILE A 154 -27.18 2.01 -14.83
CA ILE A 154 -26.32 2.28 -13.66
C ILE A 154 -25.40 1.09 -13.38
N GLN A 155 -25.96 -0.12 -13.31
CA GLN A 155 -25.19 -1.34 -13.06
C GLN A 155 -24.15 -1.62 -14.15
N ILE A 156 -24.48 -1.37 -15.43
CA ILE A 156 -23.52 -1.52 -16.53
C ILE A 156 -22.37 -0.52 -16.41
N VAL A 157 -22.66 0.74 -16.06
CA VAL A 157 -21.63 1.75 -15.81
C VAL A 157 -20.73 1.33 -14.64
N ASP A 158 -21.29 0.84 -13.55
CA ASP A 158 -20.52 0.35 -12.40
C ASP A 158 -19.66 -0.88 -12.74
N ILE A 159 -20.15 -1.78 -13.59
CA ILE A 159 -19.34 -2.91 -14.11
C ILE A 159 -18.13 -2.38 -14.88
N LEU A 160 -18.31 -1.43 -15.79
CA LEU A 160 -17.24 -0.87 -16.59
C LEU A 160 -16.20 -0.13 -15.73
N LEU A 161 -16.66 0.70 -14.79
CA LEU A 161 -15.79 1.41 -13.86
C LEU A 161 -15.04 0.46 -12.94
N SER A 162 -15.72 -0.56 -12.39
CA SER A 162 -15.11 -1.54 -11.50
C SER A 162 -14.07 -2.39 -12.21
N ALA A 163 -14.34 -2.82 -13.45
CA ALA A 163 -13.38 -3.53 -14.28
C ALA A 163 -12.14 -2.66 -14.57
N ALA A 164 -12.34 -1.38 -14.91
CA ALA A 164 -11.26 -0.44 -15.12
C ALA A 164 -10.42 -0.23 -13.84
N ALA A 165 -11.06 -0.06 -12.69
CA ALA A 165 -10.39 0.07 -11.40
C ALA A 165 -9.54 -1.17 -11.05
N ILE A 166 -10.05 -2.39 -11.28
CA ILE A 166 -9.29 -3.62 -11.04
C ILE A 166 -8.06 -3.68 -11.96
N VAL A 167 -8.20 -3.33 -13.24
CA VAL A 167 -7.06 -3.25 -14.16
C VAL A 167 -6.04 -2.23 -13.67
N LEU A 168 -6.48 -1.03 -13.27
CA LEU A 168 -5.59 0.00 -12.72
C LEU A 168 -4.88 -0.48 -11.45
N PHE A 169 -5.57 -1.21 -10.56
CA PHE A 169 -4.97 -1.79 -9.37
C PHE A 169 -3.87 -2.81 -9.73
N VAL A 170 -4.15 -3.72 -10.66
CA VAL A 170 -3.18 -4.71 -11.15
C VAL A 170 -1.95 -4.02 -11.75
N LEU A 171 -2.16 -2.98 -12.56
CA LEU A 171 -1.07 -2.17 -13.11
C LEU A 171 -0.23 -1.51 -11.99
N ASN A 172 -0.86 -0.95 -10.96
CA ASN A 172 -0.15 -0.38 -9.80
C ASN A 172 0.71 -1.44 -9.10
N VAL A 173 0.20 -2.66 -8.92
CA VAL A 173 0.95 -3.77 -8.28
C VAL A 173 2.19 -4.13 -9.10
N PHE A 174 2.09 -4.22 -10.43
CA PHE A 174 3.22 -4.53 -11.30
C PHE A 174 4.24 -3.38 -11.38
N SER A 175 3.77 -2.13 -11.39
CA SER A 175 4.64 -0.96 -11.43
C SER A 175 5.29 -0.59 -10.09
N TYR A 176 4.75 -1.09 -8.96
CA TYR A 176 5.23 -0.78 -7.61
C TYR A 176 6.75 -0.94 -7.41
N LYS A 177 7.39 -1.87 -8.15
CA LYS A 177 8.83 -2.17 -8.04
C LYS A 177 9.74 -1.14 -8.73
N LYS A 178 9.26 -0.32 -9.66
CA LYS A 178 10.07 0.68 -10.41
C LYS A 178 10.27 2.00 -9.63
N LEU A 179 9.78 2.06 -8.39
CA LEU A 179 9.59 3.27 -7.59
C LEU A 179 10.56 3.36 -6.39
N LYS A 180 11.75 3.93 -6.60
CA LYS A 180 12.59 4.41 -5.49
C LYS A 180 12.28 5.87 -5.14
N ASN A 181 11.89 6.05 -3.87
CA ASN A 181 12.01 7.20 -2.96
C ASN A 181 11.62 8.61 -3.45
N VAL A 182 10.36 8.99 -3.19
CA VAL A 182 9.90 10.39 -3.21
C VAL A 182 8.99 10.75 -2.02
N PHE A 183 8.32 9.78 -1.36
CA PHE A 183 7.55 10.03 -0.12
C PHE A 183 8.06 9.20 1.05
N HIS A 184 7.92 9.78 2.23
CA HIS A 184 8.07 9.09 3.50
C HIS A 184 7.26 7.78 3.58
N PHE A 185 7.78 6.83 4.34
CA PHE A 185 7.23 5.47 4.39
C PHE A 185 5.82 5.42 4.97
N ASN A 186 5.51 6.27 5.97
CA ASN A 186 4.18 6.34 6.59
C ASN A 186 3.08 6.66 5.57
N PHE A 187 3.31 7.66 4.73
CA PHE A 187 2.37 8.04 3.67
C PHE A 187 2.16 6.90 2.64
N LYS A 188 3.23 6.16 2.31
CA LYS A 188 3.11 5.00 1.39
C LYS A 188 2.23 3.90 1.96
N ILE A 189 2.36 3.58 3.24
CA ILE A 189 1.52 2.56 3.89
C ILE A 189 0.04 2.93 3.74
N ASN A 190 -0.33 4.18 4.06
CA ASN A 190 -1.71 4.65 3.95
C ASN A 190 -2.24 4.56 2.51
N MET A 191 -1.42 4.88 1.51
CA MET A 191 -1.80 4.77 0.10
C MET A 191 -1.96 3.32 -0.38
N ILE A 192 -1.15 2.40 0.12
CA ILE A 192 -1.32 0.96 -0.14
C ILE A 192 -2.63 0.47 0.49
N SER A 193 -2.94 0.91 1.71
CA SER A 193 -4.22 0.60 2.36
C SER A 193 -5.40 1.13 1.53
N ALA A 194 -5.31 2.35 1.00
CA ALA A 194 -6.31 2.95 0.12
C ALA A 194 -6.53 2.13 -1.17
N ALA A 195 -5.45 1.71 -1.81
CA ALA A 195 -5.51 0.90 -3.02
C ALA A 195 -6.14 -0.48 -2.76
N PHE A 196 -5.85 -1.09 -1.60
CA PHE A 196 -6.46 -2.37 -1.23
C PHE A 196 -7.95 -2.22 -0.90
N LEU A 197 -8.36 -1.15 -0.21
CA LEU A 197 -9.77 -0.82 -0.03
C LEU A 197 -10.48 -0.67 -1.39
N ALA A 198 -9.87 0.05 -2.33
CA ALA A 198 -10.42 0.22 -3.68
C ALA A 198 -10.57 -1.14 -4.41
N PHE A 199 -9.58 -2.03 -4.29
CA PHE A 199 -9.69 -3.37 -4.86
C PHE A 199 -10.84 -4.19 -4.26
N LEU A 200 -11.02 -4.13 -2.93
CA LEU A 200 -12.09 -4.85 -2.24
C LEU A 200 -13.48 -4.35 -2.69
N LEU A 201 -13.67 -3.03 -2.78
CA LEU A 201 -14.90 -2.44 -3.35
C LEU A 201 -15.15 -2.94 -4.77
N ASN A 202 -14.20 -2.73 -5.68
CA ASN A 202 -14.45 -2.94 -7.10
C ASN A 202 -14.61 -4.42 -7.45
N SER A 203 -13.92 -5.33 -6.75
CA SER A 203 -14.10 -6.78 -6.96
C SER A 203 -15.50 -7.26 -6.56
N THR A 204 -16.05 -6.73 -5.46
CA THR A 204 -17.37 -7.11 -4.95
C THR A 204 -18.49 -6.45 -5.74
N LEU A 205 -18.32 -5.19 -6.14
CA LEU A 205 -19.25 -4.46 -7.00
C LEU A 205 -19.37 -5.09 -8.39
N LEU A 206 -18.23 -5.46 -9.00
CA LEU A 206 -18.19 -6.15 -10.28
C LEU A 206 -18.94 -7.49 -10.21
N ALA A 207 -18.66 -8.31 -9.19
CA ALA A 207 -19.31 -9.62 -9.02
C ALA A 207 -20.82 -9.48 -8.82
N ALA A 208 -21.25 -8.54 -7.96
CA ALA A 208 -22.65 -8.34 -7.64
C ALA A 208 -23.47 -7.86 -8.85
N HIS A 209 -22.97 -6.88 -9.60
CA HIS A 209 -23.69 -6.37 -10.77
C HIS A 209 -23.68 -7.34 -11.95
N LEU A 210 -22.59 -8.10 -12.15
CA LEU A 210 -22.59 -9.19 -13.15
C LEU A 210 -23.63 -10.26 -12.81
N ARG A 211 -23.74 -10.65 -11.53
CA ARG A 211 -24.80 -11.55 -11.07
C ARG A 211 -26.18 -10.96 -11.34
N ASN A 212 -26.43 -9.71 -10.95
CA ASN A 212 -27.73 -9.08 -11.14
C ASN A 212 -28.11 -9.02 -12.64
N GLN A 213 -27.17 -8.65 -13.51
CA GLN A 213 -27.40 -8.63 -14.96
C GLN A 213 -27.69 -10.01 -15.55
N LEU A 214 -27.08 -11.07 -15.02
CA LEU A 214 -27.39 -12.44 -15.41
C LEU A 214 -28.81 -12.82 -14.96
N VAL A 215 -29.11 -12.66 -13.67
CA VAL A 215 -30.41 -13.02 -13.08
C VAL A 215 -31.55 -12.24 -13.72
N TYR A 216 -31.39 -10.94 -13.99
CA TYR A 216 -32.41 -10.12 -14.65
C TYR A 216 -32.75 -10.57 -16.08
N ARG A 217 -31.88 -11.37 -16.72
CA ARG A 217 -32.12 -11.91 -18.07
C ARG A 217 -32.65 -13.34 -18.06
N THR A 218 -32.51 -14.07 -16.95
CA THR A 218 -32.81 -15.50 -16.88
C THR A 218 -33.92 -15.85 -15.90
N PHE A 219 -34.40 -14.91 -15.07
CA PHE A 219 -35.43 -15.17 -14.07
C PHE A 219 -36.74 -15.64 -14.73
N GLN A 220 -37.37 -16.64 -14.14
CA GLN A 220 -38.68 -17.14 -14.57
C GLN A 220 -39.77 -16.69 -13.60
N ASN A 221 -39.49 -16.71 -12.28
CA ASN A 221 -40.41 -16.20 -11.27
C ASN A 221 -39.89 -14.88 -10.68
N PRO A 222 -40.77 -13.88 -10.44
CA PRO A 222 -40.40 -12.62 -9.80
C PRO A 222 -39.74 -12.78 -8.42
N CYS A 223 -40.09 -13.83 -7.67
CA CYS A 223 -39.53 -14.08 -6.34
C CYS A 223 -38.08 -14.58 -6.37
N ASP A 224 -37.59 -15.10 -7.51
CA ASP A 224 -36.20 -15.56 -7.68
C ASP A 224 -35.21 -14.37 -7.65
N LEU A 225 -35.70 -13.13 -7.80
CA LEU A 225 -34.92 -11.90 -7.74
C LEU A 225 -34.55 -11.48 -6.32
N MET A 226 -35.25 -12.02 -5.31
CA MET A 226 -35.03 -11.66 -3.92
C MET A 226 -33.76 -12.29 -3.36
N MET A 227 -33.15 -11.63 -2.38
CA MET A 227 -31.93 -12.11 -1.74
C MET A 227 -32.09 -12.13 -0.23
N VAL A 228 -31.52 -13.15 0.41
CA VAL A 228 -31.38 -13.16 1.88
C VAL A 228 -30.38 -12.10 2.33
N THR A 229 -30.64 -11.50 3.49
CA THR A 229 -29.90 -10.34 3.99
C THR A 229 -28.42 -10.61 4.14
N TRP A 230 -28.00 -11.80 4.59
CA TRP A 230 -26.56 -12.09 4.71
C TRP A 230 -25.81 -12.09 3.37
N VAL A 231 -26.44 -12.55 2.28
CA VAL A 231 -25.88 -12.48 0.91
C VAL A 231 -25.76 -11.02 0.48
N VAL A 232 -26.77 -10.20 0.78
CA VAL A 232 -26.75 -8.76 0.55
C VAL A 232 -25.61 -8.09 1.32
N LEU A 233 -25.37 -8.48 2.58
CA LEU A 233 -24.29 -7.91 3.39
C LEU A 233 -22.90 -8.24 2.85
N ILE A 234 -22.69 -9.43 2.28
CA ILE A 234 -21.40 -9.77 1.62
C ILE A 234 -21.10 -8.81 0.47
N VAL A 235 -22.12 -8.36 -0.26
CA VAL A 235 -21.97 -7.37 -1.33
C VAL A 235 -21.79 -5.97 -0.79
N ARG A 236 -22.56 -5.57 0.23
CA ARG A 236 -22.61 -4.19 0.71
C ARG A 236 -21.50 -3.79 1.67
N VAL A 237 -21.12 -4.68 2.59
CA VAL A 237 -20.13 -4.39 3.63
C VAL A 237 -18.80 -3.92 3.02
N PRO A 238 -18.25 -4.54 1.95
CA PRO A 238 -17.11 -4.03 1.21
C PRO A 238 -17.25 -2.57 0.76
N GLY A 239 -18.42 -2.19 0.24
CA GLY A 239 -18.72 -0.83 -0.17
C GLY A 239 -18.67 0.16 0.99
N PHE A 240 -19.29 -0.18 2.12
CA PHE A 240 -19.25 0.68 3.32
C PHE A 240 -17.88 0.73 3.98
N ILE A 241 -17.13 -0.38 3.99
CA ILE A 241 -15.73 -0.41 4.41
C ILE A 241 -14.92 0.56 3.54
N TYR A 242 -15.16 0.60 2.23
CA TYR A 242 -14.47 1.54 1.35
C TYR A 242 -14.84 2.99 1.63
N VAL A 243 -16.13 3.33 1.70
CA VAL A 243 -16.59 4.71 1.92
C VAL A 243 -15.99 5.27 3.22
N VAL A 244 -16.19 4.57 4.34
CA VAL A 244 -15.63 5.00 5.64
C VAL A 244 -14.10 4.95 5.63
N GLY A 245 -13.53 3.91 5.02
CA GLY A 245 -12.08 3.71 4.97
C GLY A 245 -11.36 4.78 4.14
N ALA A 246 -11.91 5.18 3.00
CA ALA A 246 -11.33 6.21 2.14
C ALA A 246 -11.33 7.57 2.84
N THR A 247 -12.42 7.95 3.51
CA THR A 247 -12.48 9.18 4.32
C THR A 247 -11.46 9.16 5.46
N LEU A 248 -11.33 8.03 6.17
CA LEU A 248 -10.34 7.89 7.25
C LEU A 248 -8.90 7.88 6.74
N VAL A 249 -8.62 7.26 5.59
CA VAL A 249 -7.31 7.34 4.94
C VAL A 249 -6.99 8.78 4.56
N HIS A 250 -7.94 9.53 4.00
CA HIS A 250 -7.74 10.93 3.65
C HIS A 250 -7.43 11.77 4.90
N PHE A 251 -8.19 11.59 5.97
CA PHE A 251 -7.91 12.20 7.27
C PHE A 251 -6.53 11.83 7.82
N CYS A 252 -6.16 10.56 7.81
CA CYS A 252 -4.85 10.08 8.27
C CYS A 252 -3.69 10.65 7.43
N CYS A 253 -3.87 10.78 6.11
CA CYS A 253 -2.91 11.44 5.23
C CYS A 253 -2.76 12.93 5.59
N PHE A 254 -3.86 13.64 5.84
CA PHE A 254 -3.82 15.03 6.31
C PHE A 254 -3.07 15.17 7.64
N VAL A 255 -3.37 14.35 8.64
CA VAL A 255 -2.69 14.37 9.94
C VAL A 255 -1.19 14.12 9.77
N GLU A 256 -0.83 13.13 8.96
CA GLU A 256 0.56 12.79 8.69
C GLU A 256 1.31 13.92 7.98
N ARG A 257 0.67 14.62 7.02
CA ARG A 257 1.22 15.82 6.37
C ARG A 257 1.31 17.02 7.31
N ALA A 258 0.34 17.19 8.19
CA ALA A 258 0.36 18.25 9.21
C ALA A 258 1.52 18.05 10.18
N LEU A 259 1.73 16.81 10.66
CA LEU A 259 2.87 16.46 11.50
C LEU A 259 4.21 16.68 10.79
N ALA A 260 4.32 16.28 9.52
CA ALA A 260 5.52 16.54 8.72
C ALA A 260 5.81 18.04 8.56
N THR A 261 4.78 18.89 8.47
CA THR A 261 4.91 20.35 8.37
C THR A 261 5.28 21.00 9.70
N CYS A 262 4.66 20.58 10.81
CA CYS A 262 4.87 21.17 12.13
C CYS A 262 6.17 20.69 12.80
N TYR A 263 6.53 19.42 12.62
CA TYR A 263 7.62 18.75 13.34
C TYR A 263 8.71 18.21 12.42
N VAL A 264 9.13 19.03 11.46
CA VAL A 264 10.13 18.74 10.41
C VAL A 264 11.36 17.96 10.92
N ARG A 265 11.96 18.36 12.07
CA ARG A 265 13.15 17.69 12.64
C ARG A 265 12.89 16.35 13.31
N HIS A 266 11.75 16.18 13.97
CA HIS A 266 11.45 14.95 14.72
C HIS A 266 10.83 13.88 13.81
N TYR A 267 10.16 14.31 12.74
CA TYR A 267 9.45 13.44 11.80
C TYR A 267 10.39 12.48 11.06
N GLU A 268 11.62 12.88 10.71
CA GLU A 268 12.58 11.94 10.09
C GLU A 268 13.07 10.83 11.02
N MET A 269 13.11 11.10 12.32
CA MET A 269 13.50 10.11 13.31
C MET A 269 12.33 9.21 13.69
N THR A 270 11.10 9.63 13.39
CA THR A 270 9.95 8.74 13.54
C THR A 270 10.01 7.67 12.46
N GLY A 271 10.08 6.42 12.93
CA GLY A 271 10.03 5.27 12.04
C GLY A 271 8.67 5.10 11.35
N THR A 272 8.40 3.86 10.96
CA THR A 272 7.24 3.49 10.14
C THR A 272 5.95 3.29 10.94
N TRP A 273 6.01 3.46 12.26
CA TRP A 273 4.94 3.12 13.19
C TRP A 273 3.68 3.96 12.98
N LEU A 274 3.82 5.23 12.60
CA LEU A 274 2.69 6.14 12.41
C LEU A 274 1.79 5.68 11.26
N GLY A 275 2.37 5.20 10.15
CA GLY A 275 1.60 4.64 9.03
C GLY A 275 0.85 3.36 9.42
N TRP A 276 1.51 2.47 10.19
CA TRP A 276 0.87 1.25 10.68
C TRP A 276 -0.25 1.55 11.68
N LEU A 277 -0.06 2.51 12.58
CA LEU A 277 -1.09 2.96 13.51
C LEU A 277 -2.29 3.56 12.75
N ALA A 278 -2.04 4.44 11.78
CA ALA A 278 -3.09 5.02 10.93
C ALA A 278 -3.89 3.95 10.17
N THR A 279 -3.20 2.93 9.65
CA THR A 279 -3.83 1.80 8.96
C THR A 279 -4.66 0.97 9.94
N PHE A 280 -4.11 0.60 11.09
CA PHE A 280 -4.84 -0.13 12.13
C PHE A 280 -6.09 0.62 12.60
N PHE A 281 -5.97 1.92 12.84
CA PHE A 281 -7.08 2.80 13.20
C PHE A 281 -8.17 2.82 12.11
N THR A 282 -7.76 2.97 10.84
CA THR A 282 -8.67 2.96 9.69
C THR A 282 -9.47 1.65 9.65
N TRP A 283 -8.80 0.50 9.63
CA TRP A 283 -9.45 -0.81 9.50
C TRP A 283 -10.30 -1.18 10.73
N SER A 284 -9.83 -0.85 11.94
CA SER A 284 -10.58 -1.12 13.16
C SER A 284 -11.88 -0.30 13.18
N THR A 285 -11.81 0.96 12.77
CA THR A 285 -12.97 1.85 12.72
C THR A 285 -13.96 1.42 11.65
N THR A 286 -13.49 1.04 10.45
CA THR A 286 -14.39 0.58 9.38
C THR A 286 -15.13 -0.70 9.77
N LEU A 287 -14.44 -1.65 10.42
CA LEU A 287 -15.06 -2.88 10.93
C LEU A 287 -16.09 -2.58 12.03
N PHE A 288 -15.74 -1.71 12.99
CA PHE A 288 -16.64 -1.31 14.06
C PHE A 288 -17.91 -0.62 13.53
N VAL A 289 -17.76 0.34 12.62
CA VAL A 289 -18.90 1.05 12.02
C VAL A 289 -19.81 0.09 11.26
N ASN A 290 -19.25 -0.86 10.50
CA ASN A 290 -20.06 -1.87 9.80
C ASN A 290 -20.79 -2.81 10.77
N TYR A 291 -20.13 -3.26 11.83
CA TYR A 291 -20.79 -4.03 12.89
C TYR A 291 -21.95 -3.24 13.50
N TRP A 292 -21.72 -1.98 13.89
CA TRP A 292 -22.74 -1.11 14.46
C TRP A 292 -23.92 -0.85 13.52
N LEU A 293 -23.66 -0.76 12.21
CA LEU A 293 -24.69 -0.57 11.19
C LEU A 293 -25.64 -1.78 11.16
N TYR A 294 -25.09 -3.00 11.16
CA TYR A 294 -25.84 -4.21 10.81
C TYR A 294 -26.13 -5.20 11.94
N TYR A 295 -25.62 -5.01 13.17
CA TYR A 295 -25.82 -5.98 14.27
C TYR A 295 -27.30 -6.22 14.65
N THR A 296 -28.20 -5.31 14.27
CA THR A 296 -29.64 -5.40 14.52
C THR A 296 -30.44 -5.95 13.33
N GLU A 297 -29.79 -6.26 12.20
CA GLU A 297 -30.49 -6.82 11.04
C GLU A 297 -30.83 -8.30 11.28
N ASP A 298 -31.98 -8.72 10.77
CA ASP A 298 -32.27 -10.13 10.57
C ASP A 298 -31.50 -10.63 9.33
N PHE A 299 -30.53 -11.51 9.57
CA PHE A 299 -29.66 -12.07 8.52
C PHE A 299 -30.40 -12.99 7.54
N PHE A 300 -31.54 -13.55 7.92
CA PHE A 300 -32.32 -14.47 7.09
C PHE A 300 -33.52 -13.81 6.43
N ALA A 301 -33.82 -12.56 6.79
CA ALA A 301 -34.87 -11.80 6.13
C ALA A 301 -34.57 -11.62 4.63
N LEU A 302 -35.63 -11.63 3.84
CA LEU A 302 -35.59 -11.40 2.40
C LEU A 302 -35.60 -9.91 2.07
N LYS A 303 -34.73 -9.49 1.14
CA LYS A 303 -34.63 -8.13 0.62
C LYS A 303 -35.01 -8.11 -0.86
N THR A 304 -35.77 -7.09 -1.25
CA THR A 304 -36.23 -6.88 -2.64
C THR A 304 -35.12 -6.37 -3.57
N TYR A 305 -34.10 -5.73 -3.00
CA TYR A 305 -32.94 -5.25 -3.73
C TYR A 305 -31.73 -5.16 -2.80
N ALA A 306 -30.52 -5.42 -3.31
CA ALA A 306 -29.30 -5.36 -2.50
C ALA A 306 -29.09 -3.96 -1.89
N GLY A 307 -29.43 -2.89 -2.61
CA GLY A 307 -29.34 -1.50 -2.13
C GLY A 307 -30.41 -1.09 -1.10
N SER A 308 -31.45 -1.90 -0.87
CA SER A 308 -32.55 -1.57 0.06
C SER A 308 -32.09 -1.53 1.53
N THR A 309 -32.50 -0.50 2.27
CA THR A 309 -32.17 -0.36 3.70
C THR A 309 -33.37 -0.69 4.57
N SER A 310 -33.14 -1.34 5.71
CA SER A 310 -34.19 -1.57 6.71
C SER A 310 -34.50 -0.29 7.50
N GLN A 311 -35.55 -0.37 8.30
CA GLN A 311 -35.93 0.64 9.29
C GLN A 311 -34.87 0.84 10.39
N PHE A 312 -34.06 -0.18 10.67
CA PHE A 312 -32.99 -0.14 11.68
C PHE A 312 -31.68 0.43 11.14
N SER A 313 -31.32 0.05 9.90
CA SER A 313 -30.06 0.47 9.27
C SER A 313 -30.17 1.86 8.62
N GLY A 314 -31.36 2.25 8.15
CA GLY A 314 -31.58 3.54 7.46
C GLY A 314 -31.16 4.77 8.28
N PRO A 315 -31.65 4.95 9.52
CA PRO A 315 -31.29 6.10 10.36
C PRO A 315 -29.81 6.11 10.74
N LYS A 316 -29.24 4.95 11.07
CA LYS A 316 -27.81 4.80 11.36
C LYS A 316 -26.96 5.21 10.17
N LEU A 317 -27.38 4.82 8.97
CA LEU A 317 -26.69 5.15 7.74
C LEU A 317 -26.70 6.67 7.48
N LEU A 318 -27.79 7.36 7.82
CA LEU A 318 -27.86 8.83 7.71
C LEU A 318 -26.80 9.52 8.59
N ILE A 319 -26.62 9.05 9.82
CA ILE A 319 -25.57 9.55 10.75
C ILE A 319 -24.19 9.39 10.12
N VAL A 320 -23.90 8.23 9.53
CA VAL A 320 -22.61 7.96 8.86
C VAL A 320 -22.35 8.95 7.73
N HIS A 321 -23.35 9.25 6.88
CA HIS A 321 -23.19 10.22 5.79
C HIS A 321 -22.92 11.64 6.31
N TYR A 322 -23.58 12.07 7.38
CA TYR A 322 -23.30 13.37 8.01
C TYR A 322 -21.87 13.47 8.55
N VAL A 323 -21.40 12.41 9.22
CA VAL A 323 -20.04 12.35 9.74
C VAL A 323 -19.02 12.40 8.60
N ILE A 324 -19.25 11.65 7.51
CA ILE A 324 -18.38 11.67 6.32
C ILE A 324 -18.30 13.08 5.75
N LEU A 325 -19.43 13.76 5.55
CA LEU A 325 -19.49 15.10 4.99
C LEU A 325 -18.74 16.11 5.87
N PHE A 326 -18.90 16.01 7.20
CA PHE A 326 -18.18 16.88 8.14
C PHE A 326 -16.67 16.65 8.08
N VAL A 327 -16.22 15.39 8.14
CA VAL A 327 -14.79 15.06 8.13
C VAL A 327 -14.16 15.48 6.80
N ASP A 328 -14.81 15.20 5.67
CA ASP A 328 -14.30 15.53 4.35
C ASP A 328 -14.12 17.05 4.14
N LEU A 329 -15.11 17.86 4.52
CA LEU A 329 -15.00 19.31 4.47
C LEU A 329 -13.90 19.85 5.39
N ALA A 330 -13.77 19.30 6.59
CA ALA A 330 -12.72 19.68 7.54
C ALA A 330 -11.32 19.35 7.01
N VAL A 331 -11.15 18.18 6.40
CA VAL A 331 -9.88 17.74 5.82
C VAL A 331 -9.54 18.57 4.59
N LEU A 332 -10.48 18.84 3.68
CA LEU A 332 -10.25 19.69 2.50
C LEU A 332 -9.79 21.10 2.91
N PHE A 333 -10.47 21.70 3.90
CA PHE A 333 -10.05 22.98 4.46
C PHE A 333 -8.65 22.88 5.08
N GLY A 334 -8.37 21.81 5.82
CA GLY A 334 -7.06 21.54 6.40
C GLY A 334 -5.95 21.44 5.35
N ASP A 335 -6.14 20.65 4.30
CA ASP A 335 -5.19 20.45 3.20
C ASP A 335 -4.89 21.77 2.46
N LEU A 336 -5.91 22.61 2.23
CA LEU A 336 -5.75 23.95 1.65
C LEU A 336 -4.90 24.86 2.53
N ASN A 337 -5.20 24.92 3.83
CA ASN A 337 -4.41 25.72 4.78
C ASN A 337 -2.97 25.22 4.85
N LEU A 338 -2.77 23.91 4.87
CA LEU A 338 -1.45 23.30 4.94
C LEU A 338 -0.62 23.60 3.69
N PHE A 339 -1.25 23.60 2.52
CA PHE A 339 -0.62 23.99 1.26
C PHE A 339 -0.18 25.47 1.29
N LEU A 340 -1.05 26.37 1.77
CA LEU A 340 -0.75 27.81 1.89
C LEU A 340 0.39 28.07 2.89
N ILE A 341 0.40 27.38 4.02
CA ILE A 341 1.47 27.48 5.04
C ILE A 341 2.81 27.04 4.44
N ASN A 342 2.86 25.90 3.77
CA ASN A 342 4.09 25.40 3.15
C ASN A 342 4.59 26.35 2.04
N LYS A 343 3.69 26.90 1.23
CA LYS A 343 4.03 27.91 0.21
C LYS A 343 4.63 29.17 0.84
N LYS A 344 4.03 29.67 1.93
CA LYS A 344 4.53 30.84 2.67
C LYS A 344 5.89 30.59 3.31
N GLN A 345 6.08 29.43 3.94
CA GLN A 345 7.36 29.04 4.54
C GLN A 345 8.49 28.95 3.51
N LYS A 346 8.19 28.47 2.30
CA LYS A 346 9.15 28.43 1.19
C LYS A 346 9.58 29.84 0.75
N ASN A 347 8.63 30.77 0.64
CA ASN A 347 8.91 32.14 0.20
C ASN A 347 9.69 32.95 1.26
N LEU A 348 9.33 32.84 2.55
CA LEU A 348 10.01 33.56 3.64
C LEU A 348 11.47 33.12 3.82
N ARG A 349 11.83 31.91 3.37
CA ARG A 349 13.14 31.29 3.59
C ARG A 349 14.23 31.68 2.60
N ILE A 350 13.89 32.35 1.50
CA ILE A 350 14.89 32.92 0.57
C ILE A 350 15.81 33.93 1.30
N HIS A 351 15.38 34.41 2.47
CA HIS A 351 16.08 35.44 3.25
C HIS A 351 16.73 34.94 4.57
N ASP A 352 16.76 33.63 4.86
CA ASP A 352 17.17 33.08 6.16
C ASP A 352 18.59 32.46 6.13
N TYR A 353 19.51 32.92 6.99
CA TYR A 353 20.94 32.56 6.97
C TYR A 353 21.29 31.24 7.69
N ALA A 354 20.36 30.65 8.43
CA ALA A 354 20.55 29.37 9.14
C ALA A 354 20.24 28.15 8.24
N TYR A 355 21.11 27.89 7.27
CA TYR A 355 20.97 26.80 6.30
C TYR A 355 21.28 25.42 6.91
N SER A 356 20.38 24.45 6.69
CA SER A 356 20.59 23.03 7.03
C SER A 356 20.05 22.17 5.88
N LEU A 357 20.92 21.32 5.32
CA LEU A 357 20.64 20.52 4.13
C LEU A 357 19.45 19.57 4.33
N SER A 358 19.37 18.90 5.48
CA SER A 358 18.27 17.99 5.82
C SER A 358 16.94 18.72 5.89
N LYS A 359 16.88 19.86 6.60
CA LYS A 359 15.67 20.68 6.71
C LYS A 359 15.20 21.21 5.35
N ASN A 360 16.10 21.48 4.41
CA ASN A 360 15.74 21.93 3.06
C ASN A 360 15.18 20.80 2.20
N TYR A 361 15.83 19.62 2.26
CA TYR A 361 15.34 18.42 1.60
C TYR A 361 13.90 18.09 2.05
N GLN A 362 13.65 18.11 3.36
CA GLN A 362 12.35 17.78 3.96
C GLN A 362 11.23 18.75 3.55
N LEU A 363 11.48 20.06 3.57
CA LEU A 363 10.46 21.04 3.14
C LEU A 363 10.14 20.90 1.65
N ASN A 364 11.15 20.65 0.81
CA ASN A 364 10.93 20.44 -0.62
C ASN A 364 10.18 19.13 -0.89
N GLU A 365 10.49 18.06 -0.14
CA GLU A 365 9.72 16.80 -0.19
C GLU A 365 8.25 17.04 0.21
N ASN A 366 8.02 17.73 1.32
CA ASN A 366 6.67 17.97 1.83
C ASN A 366 5.85 18.90 0.91
N ALA A 367 6.47 19.97 0.38
CA ALA A 367 5.82 20.85 -0.59
C ALA A 367 5.46 20.12 -1.89
N ALA A 368 6.37 19.27 -2.40
CA ALA A 368 6.08 18.44 -3.58
C ALA A 368 4.97 17.42 -3.29
N ALA A 369 4.94 16.84 -2.09
CA ALA A 369 3.87 15.94 -1.66
C ALA A 369 2.51 16.62 -1.62
N LEU A 370 2.42 17.80 -1.02
CA LEU A 370 1.17 18.56 -0.92
C LEU A 370 0.69 19.07 -2.28
N GLN A 371 1.60 19.45 -3.17
CA GLN A 371 1.25 19.87 -4.52
C GLN A 371 0.63 18.73 -5.35
N TRP A 372 1.02 17.48 -5.07
CA TRP A 372 0.41 16.30 -5.68
C TRP A 372 -0.86 15.84 -4.95
N LEU A 373 -0.89 15.94 -3.62
CA LEU A 373 -2.03 15.50 -2.80
C LEU A 373 -3.26 16.41 -2.98
N LEU A 374 -3.07 17.71 -3.16
CA LEU A 374 -4.17 18.66 -3.18
C LEU A 374 -5.20 18.40 -4.31
N PRO A 375 -4.81 18.15 -5.58
CA PRO A 375 -5.77 17.74 -6.61
C PRO A 375 -6.52 16.46 -6.28
N LEU A 376 -5.86 15.50 -5.63
CA LEU A 376 -6.48 14.24 -5.22
C LEU A 376 -7.50 14.46 -4.09
N SER A 377 -7.19 15.33 -3.13
CA SER A 377 -8.12 15.75 -2.08
C SER A 377 -9.36 16.44 -2.67
N PHE A 378 -9.20 17.31 -3.67
CA PHE A 378 -10.34 17.93 -4.34
C PHE A 378 -11.25 16.91 -5.04
N VAL A 379 -10.67 15.92 -5.73
CA VAL A 379 -11.45 14.86 -6.37
C VAL A 379 -12.16 14.00 -5.32
N HIS A 380 -11.48 13.65 -4.22
CA HIS A 380 -12.10 12.94 -3.10
C HIS A 380 -13.33 13.71 -2.59
N SER A 381 -13.15 14.97 -2.20
CA SER A 381 -14.22 15.75 -1.61
C SER A 381 -15.35 16.05 -2.58
N ALA A 382 -15.08 16.25 -3.87
CA ALA A 382 -16.13 16.41 -4.88
C ALA A 382 -17.00 15.14 -5.01
N CYS A 383 -16.38 13.97 -5.14
CA CYS A 383 -17.11 12.70 -5.24
C CYS A 383 -17.90 12.39 -3.97
N PHE A 384 -17.28 12.57 -2.80
CA PHE A 384 -17.88 12.27 -1.51
C PHE A 384 -18.98 13.25 -1.12
N LEU A 385 -18.87 14.53 -1.50
CA LEU A 385 -19.94 15.51 -1.34
C LEU A 385 -21.17 15.13 -2.14
N VAL A 386 -21.02 14.82 -3.44
CA VAL A 386 -22.15 14.40 -4.29
C VAL A 386 -22.80 13.14 -3.74
N TYR A 387 -22.01 12.14 -3.38
CA TYR A 387 -22.50 10.90 -2.80
C TYR A 387 -23.25 11.13 -1.47
N ALA A 388 -22.59 11.76 -0.49
CA ALA A 388 -23.14 11.89 0.86
C ALA A 388 -24.34 12.83 0.91
N LEU A 389 -24.27 13.97 0.20
CA LEU A 389 -25.38 14.92 0.14
C LEU A 389 -26.60 14.32 -0.55
N SER A 390 -26.42 13.63 -1.68
CA SER A 390 -27.53 12.96 -2.38
C SER A 390 -28.19 11.91 -1.48
N HIS A 391 -27.39 11.10 -0.78
CA HIS A 391 -27.91 10.11 0.16
C HIS A 391 -28.70 10.74 1.32
N VAL A 392 -28.24 11.88 1.85
CA VAL A 392 -28.95 12.63 2.89
C VAL A 392 -30.26 13.18 2.35
N LEU A 393 -30.23 13.89 1.22
CA LEU A 393 -31.40 14.56 0.65
C LEU A 393 -32.48 13.55 0.22
N VAL A 394 -32.09 12.48 -0.48
CA VAL A 394 -33.05 11.45 -0.93
C VAL A 394 -33.69 10.75 0.26
N ARG A 395 -32.95 10.49 1.34
CA ARG A 395 -33.51 9.82 2.53
C ARG A 395 -34.38 10.72 3.39
N GLN A 396 -34.14 12.02 3.40
CA GLN A 396 -34.93 12.98 4.19
C GLN A 396 -36.18 13.48 3.46
N PHE A 397 -36.08 13.70 2.16
CA PHE A 397 -37.15 14.32 1.37
C PHE A 397 -37.81 13.37 0.37
N GLY A 398 -37.32 12.13 0.26
CA GLY A 398 -37.81 11.14 -0.70
C GLY A 398 -39.00 10.31 -0.24
N GLU A 399 -39.67 10.67 0.85
CA GLU A 399 -40.84 9.91 1.37
C GLU A 399 -41.98 9.80 0.34
N ASN A 400 -42.10 10.79 -0.55
CA ASN A 400 -43.13 10.84 -1.60
C ASN A 400 -42.68 10.25 -2.95
N LEU A 401 -41.43 9.79 -3.06
CA LEU A 401 -40.93 9.20 -4.30
C LEU A 401 -41.42 7.76 -4.42
N ASP A 402 -41.72 7.33 -5.65
CA ASP A 402 -41.96 5.91 -5.89
C ASP A 402 -40.69 5.09 -5.58
N PRO A 403 -40.82 3.82 -5.19
CA PRO A 403 -39.68 3.01 -4.76
C PRO A 403 -38.56 2.88 -5.80
N VAL A 404 -38.91 2.89 -7.10
CA VAL A 404 -37.95 2.77 -8.20
C VAL A 404 -37.16 4.05 -8.37
N THR A 405 -37.82 5.21 -8.39
CA THR A 405 -37.16 6.52 -8.46
C THR A 405 -36.27 6.76 -7.23
N PHE A 406 -36.74 6.38 -6.04
CA PHE A 406 -35.94 6.45 -4.83
C PHE A 406 -34.64 5.64 -4.95
N MET A 407 -34.73 4.40 -5.46
CA MET A 407 -33.55 3.55 -5.64
C MET A 407 -32.62 4.06 -6.73
N ILE A 408 -33.16 4.54 -7.86
CA ILE A 408 -32.37 5.14 -8.95
C ILE A 408 -31.54 6.32 -8.43
N ALA A 409 -32.12 7.18 -7.59
CA ALA A 409 -31.41 8.32 -7.04
C ALA A 409 -30.24 7.90 -6.13
N LEU A 410 -30.45 6.91 -5.27
CA LEU A 410 -29.38 6.40 -4.39
C LEU A 410 -28.27 5.70 -5.20
N GLU A 411 -28.62 4.73 -6.03
CA GLU A 411 -27.66 3.95 -6.83
C GLU A 411 -26.93 4.86 -7.84
N GLY A 412 -27.64 5.81 -8.46
CA GLY A 412 -27.05 6.79 -9.36
C GLY A 412 -26.02 7.68 -8.67
N SER A 413 -26.27 8.08 -7.42
CA SER A 413 -25.28 8.84 -6.64
C SER A 413 -24.10 7.97 -6.17
N TYR A 414 -24.31 6.66 -6.02
CA TYR A 414 -23.26 5.70 -5.64
C TYR A 414 -22.18 5.54 -6.71
N ILE A 415 -22.48 5.78 -8.00
CA ILE A 415 -21.50 5.77 -9.12
C ILE A 415 -20.28 6.66 -8.83
N MET A 416 -20.42 7.71 -8.02
CA MET A 416 -19.30 8.58 -7.62
C MET A 416 -18.19 7.81 -6.88
N ILE A 417 -18.52 6.71 -6.21
CA ILE A 417 -17.58 5.90 -5.42
C ILE A 417 -16.61 5.11 -6.31
N PRO A 418 -17.04 4.31 -7.31
CA PRO A 418 -16.12 3.68 -8.24
C PRO A 418 -15.38 4.70 -9.12
N ILE A 419 -16.00 5.84 -9.49
CA ILE A 419 -15.29 6.95 -10.16
C ILE A 419 -14.11 7.44 -9.31
N HIS A 420 -14.35 7.74 -8.04
CA HIS A 420 -13.31 8.15 -7.11
C HIS A 420 -12.19 7.10 -7.03
N SER A 421 -12.54 5.82 -6.95
CA SER A 421 -11.56 4.73 -6.90
C SER A 421 -10.67 4.66 -8.16
N CYS A 422 -11.26 4.86 -9.35
CA CYS A 422 -10.53 4.96 -10.61
C CYS A 422 -9.59 6.17 -10.63
N CYS A 423 -10.05 7.33 -10.16
CA CYS A 423 -9.23 8.54 -10.08
C CYS A 423 -8.04 8.36 -9.13
N LEU A 424 -8.27 7.75 -7.95
CA LEU A 424 -7.22 7.44 -6.99
C LEU A 424 -6.16 6.52 -7.60
N LEU A 425 -6.56 5.38 -8.17
CA LEU A 425 -5.65 4.40 -8.75
C LEU A 425 -4.91 4.95 -9.98
N SER A 426 -5.58 5.79 -10.77
CA SER A 426 -4.97 6.50 -11.91
C SER A 426 -3.96 7.55 -11.46
N ALA A 427 -4.25 8.31 -10.38
CA ALA A 427 -3.30 9.27 -9.82
C ALA A 427 -2.04 8.58 -9.30
N MET A 428 -2.20 7.43 -8.65
CA MET A 428 -1.09 6.60 -8.17
C MET A 428 -0.20 6.13 -9.33
N LEU A 429 -0.78 5.74 -10.48
CA LEU A 429 -0.03 5.39 -11.71
C LEU A 429 0.59 6.59 -12.43
N TYR A 430 -0.16 7.68 -12.62
CA TYR A 430 0.31 8.84 -13.37
C TYR A 430 1.56 9.45 -12.73
N ARG A 431 1.63 9.41 -11.41
CA ARG A 431 2.82 9.82 -10.65
C ARG A 431 4.07 9.04 -11.04
N GLU A 432 3.94 7.79 -11.49
CA GLU A 432 5.06 6.97 -11.94
C GLU A 432 5.69 7.52 -13.22
N ILE A 433 4.87 8.11 -14.10
CA ILE A 433 5.26 8.59 -15.43
C ILE A 433 5.97 9.94 -15.33
N LYS A 434 5.52 10.82 -14.43
CA LYS A 434 5.97 12.22 -14.31
C LYS A 434 7.04 12.42 -13.23
N LYS A 435 8.05 11.53 -13.13
CA LYS A 435 9.26 11.87 -12.35
C LYS A 435 9.78 13.21 -12.88
N PRO A 436 10.02 14.22 -12.04
CA PRO A 436 10.70 15.42 -12.51
C PRO A 436 12.04 14.97 -13.11
N LYS A 437 12.29 15.35 -14.37
CA LYS A 437 13.65 15.38 -14.92
C LYS A 437 14.52 15.96 -13.81
N LYS A 438 15.60 15.24 -13.48
CA LYS A 438 16.51 15.50 -12.35
C LYS A 438 16.47 16.97 -11.89
N PHE A 439 16.39 17.14 -10.58
CA PHE A 439 16.80 18.31 -9.78
C PHE A 439 18.27 18.73 -10.10
N THR A 440 18.59 18.96 -11.37
CA THR A 440 19.94 19.22 -11.87
C THR A 440 20.22 20.72 -11.93
N GLN A 441 19.21 21.58 -12.11
CA GLN A 441 19.43 23.03 -12.16
C GLN A 441 19.42 23.74 -10.79
N ILE A 442 18.69 23.23 -9.79
CA ILE A 442 18.68 23.84 -8.44
C ILE A 442 19.91 23.41 -7.62
N LYS A 443 20.47 22.22 -7.93
CA LYS A 443 21.65 21.65 -7.27
C LYS A 443 22.88 22.55 -7.36
N ASP A 444 23.03 23.30 -8.45
CA ASP A 444 24.20 24.17 -8.66
C ASP A 444 24.18 25.36 -7.70
N SER A 445 23.01 25.92 -7.38
CA SER A 445 22.89 27.06 -6.45
C SER A 445 22.95 26.64 -4.97
N GLU A 446 22.25 25.57 -4.59
CA GLU A 446 22.20 25.11 -3.19
C GLU A 446 23.45 24.33 -2.79
N GLY A 447 24.02 23.56 -3.72
CA GLY A 447 25.30 22.89 -3.55
C GLY A 447 26.43 23.90 -3.36
N ALA A 448 26.46 24.98 -4.14
CA ALA A 448 27.42 26.05 -3.98
C ALA A 448 27.33 26.69 -2.58
N ILE A 449 26.14 26.94 -2.04
CA ILE A 449 25.94 27.48 -0.68
C ILE A 449 26.39 26.48 0.40
N TYR A 450 26.12 25.19 0.21
CA TYR A 450 26.59 24.13 1.12
C TYR A 450 28.12 24.03 1.14
N PHE A 451 28.76 23.99 -0.03
CA PHE A 451 30.22 23.94 -0.16
C PHE A 451 30.88 25.23 0.35
N LEU A 452 30.29 26.41 0.11
CA LEU A 452 30.74 27.69 0.71
C LEU A 452 30.69 27.67 2.24
N ASN A 453 29.67 27.06 2.83
CA ASN A 453 29.56 26.94 4.30
C ASN A 453 30.54 25.90 4.86
N LEU A 454 30.76 24.79 4.16
CA LEU A 454 31.78 23.78 4.50
C LEU A 454 33.20 24.36 4.41
N GLU A 455 33.47 25.13 3.35
CA GLU A 455 34.73 25.83 3.15
C GLU A 455 34.96 26.90 4.23
N LYS A 456 33.91 27.60 4.69
CA LYS A 456 34.00 28.50 5.85
C LYS A 456 34.21 27.77 7.17
N GLN A 457 33.66 26.57 7.34
CA GLN A 457 33.83 25.74 8.55
C GLN A 457 35.23 25.10 8.60
N TRP A 458 35.72 24.60 7.48
CA TRP A 458 37.04 23.95 7.38
C TRP A 458 38.18 24.95 7.20
N GLY A 459 37.93 26.08 6.54
CA GLY A 459 38.89 27.18 6.36
C GLY A 459 39.29 27.87 7.68
N LYS A 460 38.46 27.78 8.73
CA LYS A 460 38.84 28.22 10.09
C LYS A 460 39.85 27.30 10.77
N ASN A 461 39.99 26.04 10.33
CA ASN A 461 40.88 25.05 10.94
C ASN A 461 42.15 24.78 10.11
N MET A 462 42.27 25.35 8.90
CA MET A 462 43.42 25.14 8.00
C MET A 462 44.42 26.30 7.94
N VAL A 463 44.31 27.28 8.84
CA VAL A 463 45.37 28.30 9.03
C VAL A 463 46.20 27.91 10.24
N GLN A 464 47.05 26.88 10.09
CA GLN A 464 48.33 26.71 10.82
C GLN A 464 48.99 25.35 10.50
N ILE A 465 49.14 24.97 9.22
CA ILE A 465 50.18 23.99 8.86
C ILE A 465 50.86 24.47 7.58
N GLU A 466 52.03 25.04 7.80
CA GLU A 466 53.16 25.27 6.88
C GLU A 466 52.93 26.08 5.59
N GLY A 467 53.65 27.20 5.53
CA GLY A 467 53.59 28.13 4.42
C GLY A 467 54.07 27.52 3.11
N LYS A 468 53.13 27.34 2.18
CA LYS A 468 53.33 27.47 0.73
C LYS A 468 51.99 27.86 0.11
N SER A 469 51.93 29.06 -0.46
CA SER A 469 50.77 29.52 -1.22
C SER A 469 50.62 28.69 -2.50
N VAL A 470 49.47 28.06 -2.72
CA VAL A 470 49.09 27.53 -4.04
C VAL A 470 47.84 28.26 -4.52
N ARG A 471 47.97 28.93 -5.67
CA ARG A 471 46.89 29.65 -6.36
C ARG A 471 45.98 28.65 -7.09
N ASN A 472 44.69 28.93 -7.00
CA ASN A 472 43.60 28.60 -7.93
C ASN A 472 43.21 27.10 -8.13
N PRO A 473 42.00 26.67 -7.71
CA PRO A 473 41.56 25.27 -7.82
C PRO A 473 40.78 24.92 -9.10
N SER A 474 40.89 25.71 -10.17
CA SER A 474 40.12 25.50 -11.42
C SER A 474 40.74 24.52 -12.43
N GLN A 475 41.80 23.78 -12.10
CA GLN A 475 42.49 22.87 -13.04
C GLN A 475 42.44 21.37 -12.71
N LEU A 476 41.75 20.92 -11.65
CA LEU A 476 41.82 19.51 -11.23
C LEU A 476 40.72 18.58 -11.78
N TYR A 477 39.85 19.04 -12.66
CA TYR A 477 38.86 18.20 -13.34
C TYR A 477 39.24 18.04 -14.80
N LEU A 478 40.25 17.24 -15.09
CA LEU A 478 40.51 16.58 -16.39
C LEU A 478 41.80 15.77 -16.25
N THR A 479 41.71 14.58 -15.67
CA THR A 479 42.56 13.39 -15.94
C THR A 479 42.35 12.34 -14.86
N THR A 480 41.45 11.38 -15.12
CA THR A 480 41.69 9.91 -15.09
C THR A 480 40.39 9.17 -15.37
#